data_AF-A0A819KNM5-F1
#
_entry.id   AF-A0A819KNM5-F1
#
_cell.length_a   1.000
_cell.length_b   1.000
_cell.length_c   1.000
_cell.angle_alpha   90.00
_cell.angle_beta   90.00
_cell.angle_gamma   90.00
#
_symmetry.space_group_name_H-M   'P 1'
#
loop_
_entity.id
_entity.type
_entity.pdbx_description
1 polymer ?
#
loop_
_entity_poly.entity_id
_entity_poly.type
_entity_poly.pdbx_seq_one_letter_code
_entity_poly.pdbx_strand_id
1 'polypeptide(L)'
;QGVFQRMYDLTPDHFMPAGIITIRENQVLVGQSNLPDVPNNYTQTISVGQDNDIRYLVKGNLTSKSNANETIQLETYEVDVQVMNLKDKNVEVELGIQGGVQMILHNTTCNTAKVNGNQLNLPVHLEKGENRMCKFNVTVKLT
;
A
#
# COMPACT_ATOMS: atom_id res chain seq x y z
N GLN A 1 -2.92 12.06 5.07
CA GLN A 1 -3.18 11.95 3.62
C GLN A 1 -1.85 11.66 2.93
N GLY A 2 -1.86 10.88 1.86
CA GLY A 2 -0.67 10.61 1.05
C GLY A 2 -1.01 10.23 -0.39
N VAL A 3 0.04 10.00 -1.17
CA VAL A 3 -0.01 9.48 -2.55
C VAL A 3 0.70 8.13 -2.59
N PHE A 4 0.31 7.26 -3.51
CA PHE A 4 0.98 5.98 -3.70
C PHE A 4 2.30 6.15 -4.46
N GLN A 5 3.14 5.13 -4.38
CA GLN A 5 4.27 5.00 -5.30
C GLN A 5 3.82 4.23 -6.55
N ARG A 6 4.31 4.67 -7.70
CA ARG A 6 4.11 3.98 -8.97
C ARG A 6 5.18 2.92 -9.14
N MET A 7 4.74 1.68 -9.26
CA MET A 7 5.58 0.50 -9.37
C MET A 7 5.27 -0.23 -10.67
N TYR A 8 6.28 -0.84 -11.28
CA TYR A 8 6.16 -1.68 -12.47
C TYR A 8 6.94 -2.97 -12.28
N ASP A 9 6.39 -4.07 -12.75
CA ASP A 9 7.14 -5.32 -12.87
C ASP A 9 7.69 -5.44 -14.29
N LEU A 10 8.99 -5.71 -14.38
CA LEU A 10 9.70 -5.96 -15.62
C LEU A 10 10.22 -7.40 -15.60
N THR A 11 9.81 -8.19 -16.58
CA THR A 11 10.33 -9.54 -16.83
C THR A 11 10.88 -9.58 -18.24
N PRO A 12 12.21 -9.50 -18.44
CA PRO A 12 12.79 -9.45 -19.76
C PRO A 12 12.98 -10.87 -20.33
N ASP A 13 12.72 -11.03 -21.64
CA ASP A 13 12.93 -12.31 -22.34
C ASP A 13 14.42 -12.67 -22.48
N HIS A 14 15.30 -11.66 -22.39
CA HIS A 14 16.74 -11.76 -22.51
C HIS A 14 17.42 -11.04 -21.34
N PHE A 15 18.71 -11.28 -21.14
CA PHE A 15 19.49 -10.51 -20.18
C PHE A 15 19.42 -9.02 -20.50
N MET A 16 19.09 -8.21 -19.50
CA MET A 16 19.02 -6.75 -19.62
C MET A 16 20.13 -6.12 -18.76
N PRO A 17 21.09 -5.41 -19.38
CA PRO A 17 22.18 -4.80 -18.63
C PRO A 17 21.69 -3.63 -17.77
N ALA A 18 22.43 -3.36 -16.70
CA ALA A 18 22.19 -2.22 -15.82
C ALA A 18 22.21 -0.89 -16.58
N GLY A 19 21.33 0.03 -16.19
CA GLY A 19 21.25 1.35 -16.81
C GLY A 19 20.04 2.16 -16.40
N ILE A 20 19.91 3.35 -16.98
CA ILE A 20 18.74 4.20 -16.76
C ILE A 20 17.64 3.78 -17.73
N ILE A 21 16.48 3.44 -17.19
CA ILE A 21 15.27 3.16 -17.97
C ILE A 21 14.30 4.33 -17.89
N THR A 22 13.58 4.56 -18.98
CA THR A 22 12.53 5.58 -19.07
C THR A 22 11.21 4.88 -19.31
N ILE A 23 10.23 5.10 -18.43
CA ILE A 23 8.91 4.48 -18.53
C ILE A 23 7.94 5.50 -19.12
N ARG A 24 7.18 5.06 -20.13
CA ARG A 24 6.12 5.85 -20.76
C ARG A 24 4.80 5.08 -20.75
N GLU A 25 3.73 5.79 -20.48
CA GLU A 25 2.35 5.29 -20.64
C GLU A 25 1.66 6.15 -21.69
N ASN A 26 1.10 5.52 -22.74
CA ASN A 26 0.43 6.24 -23.83
C ASN A 26 1.27 7.40 -24.39
N GLN A 27 2.57 7.16 -24.61
CA GLN A 27 3.58 8.14 -25.05
C GLN A 27 3.95 9.25 -24.04
N VAL A 28 3.25 9.34 -22.91
CA VAL A 28 3.55 10.30 -21.83
C VAL A 28 4.67 9.77 -20.96
N LEU A 29 5.67 10.62 -20.68
CA LEU A 29 6.74 10.30 -19.73
C LEU A 29 6.16 10.15 -18.33
N VAL A 30 6.35 8.98 -17.75
CA VAL A 30 5.88 8.65 -16.40
C VAL A 30 6.99 8.79 -15.38
N GLY A 31 8.21 8.38 -15.73
CA GLY A 31 9.36 8.52 -14.85
C GLY A 31 10.60 7.82 -15.38
N GLN A 32 11.66 7.89 -14.59
CA GLN A 32 12.93 7.24 -14.86
C GLN A 32 13.38 6.49 -13.61
N SER A 33 14.10 5.40 -13.81
CA SER A 33 14.66 4.60 -12.72
C SER A 33 16.00 4.00 -13.11
N ASN A 34 16.82 3.69 -12.11
CA ASN A 34 18.06 2.95 -12.31
C ASN A 34 17.73 1.45 -12.21
N LEU A 35 18.02 0.72 -13.28
CA LEU A 35 17.86 -0.72 -13.34
C LEU A 35 19.21 -1.40 -13.06
N PRO A 36 19.27 -2.40 -12.15
CA PRO A 36 20.44 -3.27 -12.04
C PRO A 36 20.53 -4.23 -13.24
N ASP A 37 21.56 -5.07 -13.29
CA ASP A 37 21.58 -6.18 -14.24
C ASP A 37 20.42 -7.14 -13.95
N VAL A 38 19.58 -7.42 -14.94
CA VAL A 38 18.40 -8.29 -14.81
C VAL A 38 18.58 -9.54 -15.67
N PRO A 39 18.65 -10.73 -15.06
CA PRO A 39 18.66 -12.00 -15.79
C PRO A 39 17.40 -12.20 -16.64
N ASN A 40 17.50 -13.03 -17.67
CA ASN A 40 16.33 -13.44 -18.45
C ASN A 40 15.30 -14.17 -17.55
N ASN A 41 14.02 -13.94 -17.81
CA ASN A 41 12.90 -14.53 -17.07
C ASN A 41 12.88 -14.22 -15.56
N TYR A 42 13.63 -13.23 -15.10
CA TYR A 42 13.59 -12.75 -13.72
C TYR A 42 12.72 -11.49 -13.63
N THR A 43 11.73 -11.49 -12.73
CA THR A 43 10.87 -10.34 -12.51
C THR A 43 11.53 -9.36 -11.54
N GLN A 44 11.81 -8.16 -12.02
CA GLN A 44 12.30 -7.04 -11.23
C GLN A 44 11.18 -6.00 -11.05
N THR A 45 10.86 -5.68 -9.80
CA THR A 45 9.97 -4.56 -9.47
C THR A 45 10.73 -3.25 -9.47
N ILE A 46 10.18 -2.24 -10.15
CA ILE A 46 10.81 -0.93 -10.41
C ILE A 46 9.89 0.16 -9.85
N SER A 47 10.43 1.02 -9.00
CA SER A 47 9.76 2.26 -8.60
C SER A 47 10.11 3.40 -9.53
N VAL A 48 9.13 4.20 -9.92
CA VAL A 48 9.33 5.44 -10.70
C VAL A 48 8.86 6.70 -9.96
N GLY A 49 8.67 6.59 -8.65
CA GLY A 49 8.31 7.72 -7.79
C GLY A 49 6.82 7.78 -7.46
N GLN A 50 6.34 8.98 -7.12
CA GLN A 50 4.98 9.18 -6.61
C GLN A 50 3.94 9.20 -7.73
N ASP A 51 2.77 8.62 -7.46
CA ASP A 51 1.59 8.68 -8.32
C ASP A 51 0.56 9.66 -7.77
N ASN A 52 0.62 10.92 -8.22
CA ASN A 52 -0.25 11.99 -7.71
C ASN A 52 -1.74 11.80 -8.00
N ASP A 53 -2.09 10.89 -8.91
CA ASP A 53 -3.48 10.58 -9.26
C ASP A 53 -4.06 9.48 -8.36
N ILE A 54 -3.22 8.75 -7.64
CA ILE A 54 -3.65 7.70 -6.72
C ILE A 54 -3.36 8.15 -5.30
N ARG A 55 -4.43 8.40 -4.53
CA ARG A 55 -4.34 9.04 -3.22
C ARG A 55 -4.98 8.22 -2.14
N TYR A 56 -4.54 8.41 -0.90
CA TYR A 56 -5.21 7.85 0.25
C TYR A 56 -5.32 8.84 1.40
N LEU A 57 -6.33 8.61 2.25
CA LEU A 57 -6.54 9.31 3.50
C LEU A 57 -6.83 8.26 4.58
N VAL A 58 -6.01 8.25 5.63
CA VAL A 58 -6.22 7.43 6.82
C VAL A 58 -6.68 8.34 7.95
N LYS A 59 -7.75 7.96 8.64
CA LYS A 59 -8.21 8.57 9.88
C LYS A 59 -8.34 7.48 10.92
N GLY A 60 -7.63 7.61 12.03
CA GLY A 60 -7.73 6.70 13.18
C GLY A 60 -8.34 7.43 14.37
N ASN A 61 -9.27 6.78 15.05
CA ASN A 61 -9.85 7.25 16.31
C ASN A 61 -9.60 6.19 17.40
N LEU A 62 -8.93 6.59 18.49
CA LEU A 62 -8.71 5.70 19.62
C LEU A 62 -10.04 5.50 20.36
N THR A 63 -10.51 4.26 20.44
CA THR A 63 -11.79 3.91 21.08
C THR A 63 -11.62 3.25 22.42
N SER A 64 -10.50 2.55 22.65
CA SER A 64 -10.22 1.89 23.92
C SER A 64 -8.73 1.85 24.20
N LYS A 65 -8.38 1.95 25.49
CA LYS A 65 -7.05 1.67 26.01
C LYS A 65 -7.19 0.79 27.25
N SER A 66 -6.44 -0.30 27.28
CA SER A 66 -6.44 -1.22 28.41
C SER A 66 -5.04 -1.75 28.70
N ASN A 67 -4.81 -2.11 29.97
CA ASN A 67 -3.59 -2.79 30.39
C ASN A 67 -3.96 -4.24 30.66
N ALA A 68 -3.43 -5.18 29.86
CA ALA A 68 -3.72 -6.59 30.03
C ALA A 68 -2.97 -7.21 31.22
N ASN A 69 -1.83 -6.60 31.58
CA ASN A 69 -1.02 -6.73 32.80
C ASN A 69 -0.13 -5.46 32.83
N GLU A 70 0.42 -5.01 33.96
CA GLU A 70 1.11 -3.70 34.09
C GLU A 70 2.18 -3.37 33.02
N THR A 71 2.65 -4.39 32.27
CA THR A 71 3.60 -4.26 31.15
C THR A 71 2.96 -4.17 29.75
N ILE A 72 1.75 -4.71 29.53
CA ILE A 72 1.15 -4.85 28.19
C ILE A 72 0.05 -3.80 28.00
N GLN A 73 0.30 -2.84 27.10
CA GLN A 73 -0.69 -1.86 26.68
C GLN A 73 -1.37 -2.30 25.38
N LEU A 74 -2.70 -2.31 25.40
CA LEU A 74 -3.56 -2.56 24.24
C LEU A 74 -4.35 -1.29 23.93
N GLU A 75 -4.32 -0.89 22.67
CA GLU A 75 -5.10 0.24 22.16
C GLU A 75 -5.95 -0.22 20.98
N THR A 76 -7.25 0.04 21.05
CA THR A 76 -8.18 -0.27 19.95
C THR A 76 -8.53 1.01 19.21
N TYR A 77 -8.44 0.94 17.89
CA TYR A 77 -8.70 2.04 16.97
C TYR A 77 -9.84 1.68 16.02
N GLU A 78 -10.74 2.64 15.80
CA GLU A 78 -11.58 2.70 14.60
C GLU A 78 -10.80 3.43 13.52
N VAL A 79 -10.57 2.77 12.38
CA VAL A 79 -9.77 3.34 11.30
C VAL A 79 -10.58 3.38 10.01
N ASP A 80 -10.72 4.59 9.47
CA ASP A 80 -11.30 4.86 8.17
C ASP A 80 -10.17 5.13 7.17
N VAL A 81 -10.11 4.32 6.11
CA VAL A 81 -9.20 4.48 4.98
C VAL A 81 -10.00 4.79 3.73
N GLN A 82 -9.75 5.96 3.16
CA GLN A 82 -10.24 6.34 1.85
C GLN A 82 -9.12 6.18 0.83
N VAL A 83 -9.40 5.49 -0.28
CA VAL A 83 -8.47 5.31 -1.40
C VAL A 83 -9.13 5.82 -2.67
N MET A 84 -8.42 6.65 -3.43
CA MET A 84 -8.96 7.41 -4.56
C MET A 84 -8.11 7.17 -5.80
N ASN A 85 -8.77 6.81 -6.90
CA ASN A 85 -8.20 6.71 -8.22
C ASN A 85 -8.70 7.86 -9.10
N LEU A 86 -7.83 8.81 -9.42
CA LEU A 86 -8.15 9.95 -10.30
C LEU A 86 -7.79 9.68 -11.77
N LYS A 87 -7.35 8.46 -12.10
CA LYS A 87 -7.03 8.07 -13.47
C LYS A 87 -8.27 7.62 -14.23
N ASP A 88 -8.13 7.61 -15.54
CA ASP A 88 -9.10 7.10 -16.51
C ASP A 88 -8.99 5.58 -16.75
N LYS A 89 -8.18 4.88 -15.94
CA LYS A 89 -7.96 3.43 -15.97
C LYS A 89 -8.07 2.79 -14.59
N ASN A 90 -8.30 1.48 -14.57
CA ASN A 90 -8.29 0.70 -13.33
C ASN A 90 -6.85 0.55 -12.80
N VAL A 91 -6.69 0.45 -11.49
CA VAL A 91 -5.39 0.29 -10.83
C VAL A 91 -5.47 -0.69 -9.67
N GLU A 92 -4.36 -1.38 -9.42
CA GLU A 92 -4.14 -2.17 -8.20
C GLU A 92 -3.24 -1.36 -7.26
N VAL A 93 -3.60 -1.30 -5.98
CA VAL A 93 -2.83 -0.59 -4.97
C VAL A 93 -2.76 -1.38 -3.68
N GLU A 94 -1.66 -1.27 -2.95
CA GLU A 94 -1.52 -1.85 -1.62
C GLU A 94 -1.09 -0.78 -0.62
N LEU A 95 -1.92 -0.56 0.41
CA LEU A 95 -1.60 0.34 1.51
C LEU A 95 -1.13 -0.48 2.71
N GLY A 96 0.10 -0.20 3.17
CA GLY A 96 0.63 -0.70 4.43
C GLY A 96 0.46 0.32 5.56
N ILE A 97 -0.14 -0.07 6.67
CA ILE A 97 -0.24 0.73 7.90
C ILE A 97 0.52 0.00 9.00
N GLN A 98 1.54 0.67 9.55
CA GLN A 98 2.34 0.14 10.66
C GLN A 98 1.68 0.46 12.01
N GLY A 99 1.70 -0.52 12.92
CA GLY A 99 1.29 -0.39 14.31
C GLY A 99 2.45 -0.64 15.28
N GLY A 100 2.12 -0.97 16.52
CA GLY A 100 3.07 -1.30 17.59
C GLY A 100 3.82 -2.62 17.36
N VAL A 101 3.83 -3.50 18.35
CA VAL A 101 4.49 -4.81 18.28
C VAL A 101 3.64 -5.82 17.51
N GLN A 102 2.32 -5.73 17.68
CA GLN A 102 1.37 -6.63 17.03
C GLN A 102 0.07 -5.89 16.74
N MET A 103 -0.56 -6.21 15.62
CA MET A 103 -1.91 -5.75 15.29
C MET A 103 -2.86 -6.95 15.26
N ILE A 104 -4.13 -6.69 15.59
CA ILE A 104 -5.22 -7.63 15.48
C ILE A 104 -6.36 -6.91 14.78
N LEU A 105 -6.73 -7.40 13.59
CA LEU A 105 -7.84 -6.86 12.81
C LEU A 105 -9.16 -7.44 13.30
N HIS A 106 -10.10 -6.57 13.58
CA HIS A 106 -11.48 -6.85 13.93
C HIS A 106 -12.38 -6.14 12.92
N ASN A 107 -13.47 -6.78 12.47
CA ASN A 107 -14.53 -6.17 11.66
C ASN A 107 -14.02 -5.26 10.54
N THR A 108 -13.91 -5.77 9.32
CA THR A 108 -13.51 -4.97 8.14
C THR A 108 -14.64 -4.88 7.13
N THR A 109 -14.80 -3.71 6.50
CA THR A 109 -15.66 -3.58 5.29
C THR A 109 -14.92 -3.97 4.00
N CYS A 110 -13.60 -4.14 4.07
CA CYS A 110 -12.74 -4.53 2.97
C CYS A 110 -12.12 -5.90 3.25
N ASN A 111 -12.69 -6.94 2.66
CA ASN A 111 -12.33 -8.35 2.90
C ASN A 111 -10.90 -8.70 2.46
N THR A 112 -10.26 -7.83 1.67
CA THR A 112 -8.88 -7.97 1.22
C THR A 112 -7.86 -7.56 2.28
N ALA A 113 -8.27 -6.83 3.32
CA ALA A 113 -7.40 -6.38 4.40
C ALA A 113 -6.84 -7.56 5.21
N LYS A 114 -5.53 -7.55 5.46
CA LYS A 114 -4.82 -8.60 6.20
C LYS A 114 -3.79 -8.00 7.13
N VAL A 115 -3.60 -8.62 8.30
CA VAL A 115 -2.53 -8.23 9.23
C VAL A 115 -1.41 -9.27 9.18
N ASN A 116 -0.18 -8.77 9.03
CA ASN A 116 1.06 -9.54 9.09
C ASN A 116 1.94 -8.97 10.20
N GLY A 117 1.91 -9.58 11.38
CA GLY A 117 2.67 -9.11 12.55
C GLY A 117 2.20 -7.73 13.04
N ASN A 118 3.02 -6.71 12.81
CA ASN A 118 2.76 -5.32 13.19
C ASN A 118 2.28 -4.44 12.03
N GLN A 119 1.96 -5.02 10.87
CA GLN A 119 1.53 -4.28 9.70
C GLN A 119 0.16 -4.74 9.23
N LEU A 120 -0.73 -3.79 8.98
CA LEU A 120 -1.97 -4.00 8.23
C LEU A 120 -1.72 -3.70 6.75
N ASN A 121 -1.98 -4.69 5.89
CA ASN A 121 -1.94 -4.56 4.44
C ASN A 121 -3.35 -4.50 3.88
N LEU A 122 -3.61 -3.51 3.04
CA LEU A 122 -4.88 -3.31 2.36
C LEU A 122 -4.65 -3.27 0.84
N PRO A 123 -4.66 -4.45 0.18
CA PRO A 123 -4.72 -4.52 -1.27
C PRO A 123 -6.11 -4.13 -1.78
N VAL A 124 -6.17 -3.29 -2.81
CA VAL A 124 -7.41 -2.75 -3.37
C VAL A 124 -7.30 -2.64 -4.89
N HIS A 125 -8.22 -3.30 -5.59
CA HIS A 125 -8.52 -3.00 -6.99
C HIS A 125 -9.44 -1.79 -7.06
N LEU A 126 -9.01 -0.71 -7.71
CA LEU A 126 -9.82 0.50 -7.93
C LEU A 126 -10.20 0.62 -9.40
N GLU A 127 -11.49 0.80 -9.65
CA GLU A 127 -11.98 1.16 -10.99
C GLU A 127 -11.59 2.60 -11.34
N LYS A 128 -11.67 2.93 -12.64
CA LYS A 128 -11.43 4.30 -13.13
C LYS A 128 -12.31 5.32 -12.38
N GLY A 129 -11.70 6.39 -11.88
CA GLY A 129 -12.40 7.43 -11.12
C GLY A 129 -12.96 7.00 -9.75
N GLU A 130 -12.68 5.78 -9.28
CA GLU A 130 -13.29 5.27 -8.05
C GLU A 130 -12.74 5.95 -6.79
N ASN A 131 -13.65 6.15 -5.83
CA ASN A 131 -13.32 6.56 -4.46
C ASN A 131 -13.89 5.52 -3.48
N ARG A 132 -13.01 4.69 -2.92
CA ARG A 132 -13.38 3.58 -2.04
C ARG A 132 -13.11 3.91 -0.58
N MET A 133 -14.08 3.60 0.28
CA MET A 133 -13.96 3.70 1.74
C MET A 133 -13.84 2.31 2.35
N CYS A 134 -12.78 2.08 3.11
CA CYS A 134 -12.55 0.89 3.92
C CYS A 134 -12.57 1.29 5.39
N LYS A 135 -13.38 0.61 6.20
CA LYS A 135 -13.45 0.81 7.64
C LYS A 135 -13.01 -0.46 8.35
N PHE A 136 -12.22 -0.32 9.39
CA PHE A 136 -11.81 -1.45 10.21
C PHE A 136 -11.54 -1.07 11.65
N ASN A 137 -11.72 -2.04 12.54
CA ASN A 137 -11.34 -1.92 13.94
C ASN A 137 -10.04 -2.67 14.16
N VAL A 138 -9.02 -2.03 14.73
CA VAL A 138 -7.74 -2.69 14.96
C VAL A 138 -7.32 -2.51 16.40
N THR A 139 -6.96 -3.62 17.05
CA THR A 139 -6.28 -3.59 18.34
C THR A 139 -4.78 -3.69 18.11
N VAL A 140 -4.03 -2.77 18.71
CA VAL A 140 -2.59 -2.69 18.63
C VAL A 140 -2.01 -3.00 20.01
N LYS A 141 -1.04 -3.91 20.06
CA LYS A 141 -0.21 -4.16 21.24
C LYS A 141 1.05 -3.32 21.15
N LEU A 142 1.35 -2.53 22.18
CA LEU A 142 2.48 -1.60 22.16
C LEU A 142 3.75 -2.14 22.83
N THR A 143 3.62 -3.02 23.82
CA THR A 143 4.72 -3.59 24.63
C THR A 143 4.40 -5.00 25.09
#